data_AF-A0A7E5A1T9-F1
#
_entry.id   AF-A0A7E5A1T9-F1
#
_cell.length_a   1.000
_cell.length_b   1.000
_cell.length_c   1.000
_cell.angle_alpha   90.00
_cell.angle_beta   90.00
_cell.angle_gamma   90.00
#
_symmetry.space_group_name_H-M   'P 1'
#
loop_
_entity.id
_entity.type
_entity.pdbx_description
1 polymer ?
#
loop_
_entity_poly.entity_id
_entity_poly.type
_entity_poly.pdbx_seq_one_letter_code
_entity_poly.pdbx_strand_id
1 'polypeptide(L)'
;MAKPSTSSIVTMVSEPATSEIACKPDYRISIRTLCLLGALLPGFGCYACIAYTYLFQLDKVLNFVSSHCPNVKSPFPPVSYSIGVWEPQRFFWLLILCIHLPPRLFFAVIYTRQYRLGKSEHQKSVWFRRVMYAHMRFLILEPLGLVCVSVIDIDSHFLIHAICYSVWIISFNFNMLLNTILHHYSGYRTLHDNHDCTFQIKRLMFIIGCPLAISTGVSYLTYVYYCINFSYAAFSVAEYIIVGFNSMFYFLIVWEMGDSHIDMTLGNLGKALQDA
;
A
#
# COMPACT_ATOMS: atom_id res chain seq x y z
N MET A 1 38.37 32.56 -4.98
CA MET A 1 37.04 32.19 -5.54
C MET A 1 36.40 31.20 -4.58
N ALA A 2 35.52 31.71 -3.71
CA ALA A 2 34.87 30.95 -2.64
C ALA A 2 33.44 30.59 -3.06
N LYS A 3 33.04 29.35 -2.78
CA LYS A 3 31.69 28.80 -2.97
C LYS A 3 30.74 29.42 -1.93
N PRO A 4 29.54 29.90 -2.28
CA PRO A 4 28.57 30.32 -1.28
C PRO A 4 27.87 29.10 -0.67
N SER A 5 27.83 29.10 0.66
CA SER A 5 27.02 28.21 1.49
C SER A 5 25.61 28.79 1.61
N THR A 6 24.58 27.94 1.53
CA THR A 6 23.19 28.28 1.86
C THR A 6 22.62 27.09 2.63
N SER A 7 22.76 27.09 3.95
CA SER A 7 21.80 27.58 4.96
C SER A 7 20.61 26.63 5.17
N SER A 8 20.79 25.73 6.14
CA SER A 8 19.71 24.99 6.79
C SER A 8 19.20 25.84 7.96
N ILE A 9 17.95 26.30 7.91
CA ILE A 9 17.29 26.92 9.06
C ILE A 9 15.84 26.46 9.10
N VAL A 10 15.54 25.55 10.03
CA VAL A 10 14.35 25.66 10.89
C VAL A 10 14.75 25.17 12.27
N THR A 11 15.10 26.12 13.15
CA THR A 11 15.20 25.89 14.60
C THR A 11 13.96 26.47 15.23
N MET A 12 13.21 25.69 16.00
CA MET A 12 12.16 26.19 16.90
C MET A 12 12.07 25.25 18.12
N VAL A 13 12.91 25.47 19.12
CA VAL A 13 12.55 25.29 20.54
C VAL A 13 13.25 26.40 21.32
N SER A 14 12.47 27.36 21.82
CA SER A 14 12.90 28.29 22.87
C SER A 14 11.82 28.34 23.95
N GLU A 15 11.98 27.47 24.95
CA GLU A 15 11.42 27.63 26.31
C GLU A 15 12.51 27.16 27.30
N PRO A 16 12.55 27.74 28.51
CA PRO A 16 13.79 27.87 29.27
C PRO A 16 14.23 26.55 29.92
N ALA A 17 15.53 26.30 29.81
CA ALA A 17 16.38 25.39 30.57
C ALA A 17 15.70 24.49 31.62
N THR A 18 15.19 23.34 31.17
CA THR A 18 15.34 22.09 31.92
C THR A 18 16.02 21.08 30.98
N SER A 19 17.17 20.58 31.40
CA SER A 19 18.02 19.68 30.63
C SER A 19 17.35 18.30 30.49
N GLU A 20 16.48 18.14 29.51
CA GLU A 20 16.11 16.80 29.03
C GLU A 20 17.29 16.20 28.28
N ILE A 21 17.83 15.11 28.82
CA ILE A 21 18.85 14.28 28.18
C ILE A 21 18.28 13.83 26.83
N ALA A 22 18.81 14.37 25.73
CA ALA A 22 18.47 13.93 24.38
C ALA A 22 18.88 12.46 24.23
N CYS A 23 17.93 11.54 24.42
CA CYS A 23 18.16 10.11 24.30
C CYS A 23 18.52 9.79 22.84
N LYS A 24 19.73 9.27 22.60
CA LYS A 24 20.16 8.83 21.28
C LYS A 24 19.24 7.68 20.83
N PRO A 25 18.69 7.72 19.60
CA PRO A 25 17.83 6.63 19.14
C PRO A 25 18.61 5.32 19.02
N ASP A 26 17.99 4.23 19.48
CA ASP A 26 18.59 2.89 19.42
C ASP A 26 18.66 2.38 17.97
N TYR A 27 17.67 2.75 17.15
CA TYR A 27 17.59 2.38 15.75
C TYR A 27 17.11 3.55 14.89
N ARG A 28 17.76 3.74 13.74
CA ARG A 28 17.40 4.74 12.74
C ARG A 28 17.13 4.05 11.40
N ILE A 29 15.90 4.15 10.91
CA ILE A 29 15.49 3.57 9.62
C ILE A 29 15.18 4.69 8.64
N SER A 30 15.72 4.62 7.41
CA SER A 30 15.38 5.58 6.35
C SER A 30 13.98 5.32 5.81
N ILE A 31 13.22 6.39 5.55
CA ILE A 31 11.92 6.28 4.87
C ILE A 31 12.07 5.59 3.52
N ARG A 32 13.17 5.80 2.78
CA ARG A 32 13.40 5.13 1.49
C ARG A 32 13.40 3.62 1.64
N THR A 33 14.15 3.07 2.59
CA THR A 33 14.20 1.62 2.84
C THR A 33 12.81 1.09 3.19
N LEU A 34 12.08 1.81 4.04
CA LEU A 34 10.73 1.42 4.43
C LEU A 34 9.76 1.42 3.24
N CYS A 35 9.92 2.34 2.29
CA CYS A 35 9.12 2.38 1.06
C CYS A 35 9.51 1.31 0.06
N LEU A 36 10.80 0.99 -0.08
CA LEU A 36 11.25 -0.10 -0.93
C LEU A 36 10.64 -1.43 -0.47
N LEU A 37 10.70 -1.72 0.83
CA LEU A 37 10.16 -2.96 1.40
C LEU A 37 8.63 -2.92 1.54
N GLY A 38 8.08 -1.80 2.01
CA GLY A 38 6.67 -1.62 2.32
C GLY A 38 5.81 -1.16 1.15
N ALA A 39 6.37 -0.85 -0.02
CA ALA A 39 5.58 -0.44 -1.19
C ALA A 39 6.00 -1.16 -2.47
N LEU A 40 7.28 -1.13 -2.85
CA LEU A 40 7.72 -1.69 -4.14
C LEU A 40 7.94 -3.21 -4.13
N LEU A 41 8.43 -3.77 -3.02
CA LEU A 41 8.71 -5.21 -2.90
C LEU A 41 7.52 -6.12 -3.26
N PRO A 42 6.28 -5.92 -2.78
CA PRO A 42 5.15 -6.76 -3.18
C PRO A 42 4.77 -6.56 -4.66
N GLY A 43 4.85 -5.34 -5.21
CA GLY A 43 4.61 -5.11 -6.63
C GLY A 43 5.61 -5.87 -7.50
N PHE A 44 6.90 -5.75 -7.16
CA PHE A 44 7.97 -6.50 -7.82
C PHE A 44 7.76 -8.00 -7.70
N GLY A 45 7.46 -8.51 -6.50
CA GLY A 45 7.20 -9.93 -6.26
C GLY A 45 6.05 -10.46 -7.12
N CYS A 46 4.94 -9.72 -7.16
CA CYS A 46 3.77 -10.09 -7.95
C CYS A 46 4.09 -10.15 -9.45
N TYR A 47 4.71 -9.10 -10.00
CA TYR A 47 5.06 -9.08 -11.43
C TYR A 47 6.14 -10.10 -11.78
N ALA A 48 7.07 -10.39 -10.87
CA ALA A 48 8.04 -11.47 -11.06
C ALA A 48 7.35 -12.84 -11.14
N CYS A 49 6.36 -13.10 -10.27
CA CYS A 49 5.55 -14.32 -10.34
C CYS A 49 4.76 -14.40 -11.65
N ILE A 50 4.09 -13.32 -12.06
CA ILE A 50 3.34 -13.27 -13.33
C ILE A 50 4.28 -13.53 -14.52
N ALA A 51 5.42 -12.84 -14.58
CA ALA A 51 6.42 -13.02 -15.63
C ALA A 51 6.94 -14.47 -15.66
N TYR A 52 7.22 -15.05 -14.49
CA TYR A 52 7.63 -16.45 -14.38
C TYR A 52 6.57 -17.40 -14.94
N THR A 53 5.30 -17.20 -14.59
CA THR A 53 4.18 -18.00 -15.12
C THR A 53 4.13 -17.94 -16.65
N TYR A 54 4.31 -16.76 -17.25
CA TYR A 54 4.33 -16.63 -18.72
C TYR A 54 5.58 -17.23 -19.37
N LEU A 55 6.75 -17.15 -18.73
CA LEU A 55 8.01 -17.66 -19.29
C LEU A 55 8.12 -19.18 -19.22
N PHE A 56 7.69 -19.79 -18.12
CA PHE A 56 7.92 -21.21 -17.85
C PHE A 56 6.65 -22.07 -17.91
N GLN A 57 5.46 -21.46 -17.90
CA GLN A 57 4.17 -22.17 -17.83
C GLN A 57 3.19 -21.67 -18.90
N LEU A 58 3.70 -21.16 -20.04
CA LEU A 58 2.90 -20.57 -21.11
C LEU A 58 1.77 -21.48 -21.60
N ASP A 59 2.06 -22.77 -21.82
CA ASP A 59 1.06 -23.74 -22.27
C ASP A 59 -0.11 -23.88 -21.28
N LYS A 60 0.17 -23.78 -19.97
CA LYS A 60 -0.86 -23.84 -18.93
C LYS A 60 -1.65 -22.54 -18.88
N VAL A 61 -0.99 -21.40 -19.08
CA VAL A 61 -1.65 -20.08 -19.12
C VAL A 61 -2.60 -19.97 -20.31
N LEU A 62 -2.15 -20.35 -21.52
CA LEU A 62 -2.98 -20.28 -22.73
C LEU A 62 -4.18 -21.24 -22.69
N ASN A 63 -4.09 -22.29 -21.89
CA ASN A 63 -5.17 -23.26 -21.67
C ASN A 63 -5.88 -23.08 -20.32
N PHE A 64 -5.66 -21.96 -19.63
CA PHE A 64 -6.30 -21.69 -18.35
C PHE A 64 -7.82 -21.59 -18.53
N VAL A 65 -8.54 -22.34 -17.69
CA VAL A 65 -10.01 -22.33 -17.61
C VAL A 65 -10.40 -22.12 -16.14
N SER A 66 -11.39 -21.27 -15.91
CA SER A 66 -11.96 -21.12 -14.58
C SER A 66 -12.84 -22.33 -14.25
N SER A 67 -12.91 -22.68 -12.97
CA SER A 67 -13.86 -23.68 -12.45
C SER A 67 -15.32 -23.33 -12.77
N HIS A 68 -15.66 -22.05 -12.88
CA HIS A 68 -17.02 -21.60 -13.18
C HIS A 68 -17.45 -21.79 -14.64
N CYS A 69 -16.54 -21.56 -15.59
CA CYS A 69 -16.81 -21.68 -17.02
C CYS A 69 -15.71 -22.52 -17.69
N PRO A 70 -15.78 -23.86 -17.58
CA PRO A 70 -14.70 -24.76 -18.03
C PRO A 70 -14.48 -24.75 -19.55
N ASN A 71 -15.47 -24.30 -20.33
CA ASN A 71 -15.39 -24.23 -21.79
C ASN A 71 -14.79 -22.91 -22.32
N VAL A 72 -14.46 -21.98 -21.42
CA VAL A 72 -14.01 -20.63 -21.79
C VAL A 72 -12.58 -20.43 -21.33
N LYS A 73 -11.66 -20.50 -22.29
CA LYS A 73 -10.23 -20.24 -22.06
C LYS A 73 -9.97 -18.75 -21.98
N SER A 74 -9.10 -18.31 -21.08
CA SER A 74 -8.64 -16.92 -21.05
C SER A 74 -7.11 -16.84 -21.07
N PRO A 75 -6.50 -16.01 -21.93
CA PRO A 75 -5.04 -15.89 -22.02
C PRO A 75 -4.42 -15.09 -20.86
N PHE A 76 -5.26 -14.47 -20.01
CA PHE A 76 -4.85 -13.69 -18.86
C PHE A 76 -5.33 -14.39 -17.58
N PRO A 77 -4.43 -15.07 -16.86
CA PRO A 77 -4.79 -15.70 -15.59
C PRO A 77 -4.88 -14.63 -14.50
N PRO A 78 -5.73 -14.80 -13.47
CA PRO A 78 -5.80 -13.82 -12.39
C PRO A 78 -4.50 -13.76 -11.60
N VAL A 79 -4.27 -12.68 -10.85
CA VAL A 79 -3.03 -12.52 -10.05
C VAL A 79 -2.83 -13.71 -9.11
N SER A 80 -3.90 -14.07 -8.40
CA SER A 80 -3.92 -15.18 -7.44
C SER A 80 -3.47 -16.52 -8.02
N TYR A 81 -3.69 -16.74 -9.32
CA TYR A 81 -3.19 -17.95 -10.00
C TYR A 81 -1.67 -17.97 -10.06
N SER A 82 -1.05 -16.84 -10.39
CA SER A 82 0.41 -16.73 -10.55
C SER A 82 1.15 -16.77 -9.22
N ILE A 83 0.56 -16.21 -8.15
CA ILE A 83 1.21 -16.11 -6.82
C ILE A 83 0.83 -17.24 -5.87
N GLY A 84 -0.27 -17.96 -6.08
CA GLY A 84 -0.84 -18.87 -5.08
C GLY A 84 -0.81 -20.37 -5.46
N VAL A 85 -0.95 -20.68 -6.75
CA VAL A 85 -1.16 -22.08 -7.21
C VAL A 85 0.16 -22.82 -7.43
N TRP A 86 1.21 -22.11 -7.84
CA TRP A 86 2.43 -22.73 -8.33
C TRP A 86 3.56 -22.73 -7.31
N GLU A 87 4.27 -23.84 -7.24
CA GLU A 87 5.57 -23.93 -6.56
C GLU A 87 6.69 -23.85 -7.61
N PRO A 88 7.74 -23.02 -7.39
CA PRO A 88 8.10 -22.34 -6.14
C PRO A 88 7.52 -20.92 -5.94
N GLN A 89 6.73 -20.39 -6.88
CA GLN A 89 6.23 -19.01 -6.85
C GLN A 89 5.48 -18.66 -5.54
N ARG A 90 4.68 -19.59 -5.03
CA ARG A 90 3.94 -19.45 -3.77
C ARG A 90 4.86 -19.17 -2.58
N PHE A 91 5.93 -19.94 -2.41
CA PHE A 91 6.86 -19.75 -1.29
C PHE A 91 7.61 -18.42 -1.41
N PHE A 92 8.01 -18.07 -2.63
CA PHE A 92 8.63 -16.78 -2.92
C PHE A 92 7.70 -15.60 -2.59
N TRP A 93 6.43 -15.70 -2.97
CA TRP A 93 5.42 -14.69 -2.67
C TRP A 93 5.15 -14.53 -1.17
N LEU A 94 5.00 -15.64 -0.45
CA LEU A 94 4.77 -15.62 1.00
C LEU A 94 5.96 -15.02 1.75
N LEU A 95 7.20 -15.33 1.34
CA LEU A 95 8.40 -14.70 1.89
C LEU A 95 8.38 -13.17 1.69
N ILE A 96 8.01 -12.73 0.49
CA ILE A 96 7.85 -11.29 0.19
C ILE A 96 6.82 -10.65 1.11
N LEU A 97 5.67 -11.29 1.33
CA LEU A 97 4.64 -10.76 2.23
C LEU A 97 5.12 -10.67 3.68
N CYS A 98 5.87 -11.67 4.16
CA CYS A 98 6.45 -11.63 5.50
C CYS A 98 7.38 -10.42 5.69
N ILE A 99 8.20 -10.10 4.69
CA ILE A 99 9.11 -8.95 4.73
C ILE A 99 8.34 -7.63 4.54
N HIS A 100 7.32 -7.62 3.70
CA HIS A 100 6.54 -6.43 3.35
C HIS A 100 5.64 -5.94 4.49
N LEU A 101 5.01 -6.86 5.22
CA LEU A 101 3.96 -6.53 6.18
C LEU A 101 4.42 -5.57 7.29
N PRO A 102 5.55 -5.78 8.00
CA PRO A 102 5.96 -4.86 9.06
C PRO A 102 6.25 -3.43 8.55
N PRO A 103 7.08 -3.22 7.49
CA PRO A 103 7.27 -1.91 6.87
C PRO A 103 5.96 -1.25 6.43
N ARG A 104 5.00 -2.03 5.90
CA ARG A 104 3.71 -1.50 5.45
C ARG A 104 2.87 -0.98 6.62
N LEU A 105 2.87 -1.63 7.77
CA LEU A 105 2.14 -1.15 8.96
C LEU A 105 2.70 0.19 9.50
N PHE A 106 3.99 0.47 9.31
CA PHE A 106 4.57 1.76 9.69
C PHE A 106 4.01 2.96 8.90
N PHE A 107 3.43 2.75 7.70
CA PHE A 107 2.80 3.84 6.95
C PHE A 107 1.67 4.51 7.74
N ALA A 108 1.00 3.78 8.63
CA ALA A 108 0.01 4.33 9.56
C ALA A 108 0.62 5.43 10.44
N VAL A 109 1.80 5.18 11.00
CA VAL A 109 2.53 6.15 11.81
C VAL A 109 3.01 7.32 10.94
N ILE A 110 3.59 7.02 9.78
CA ILE A 110 4.19 8.01 8.89
C ILE A 110 3.12 9.01 8.40
N TYR A 111 2.01 8.52 7.83
CA TYR A 111 0.94 9.40 7.35
C TYR A 111 0.32 10.23 8.48
N THR A 112 0.12 9.65 9.67
CA THR A 112 -0.39 10.40 10.83
C THR A 112 0.55 11.54 11.23
N ARG A 113 1.87 11.30 11.20
CA ARG A 113 2.86 12.34 11.48
C ARG A 113 2.88 13.39 10.39
N GLN A 114 2.86 12.97 9.13
CA GLN A 114 2.82 13.85 7.96
C GLN A 114 1.66 14.84 8.04
N TYR A 115 0.44 14.36 8.30
CA TYR A 115 -0.72 15.24 8.39
C TYR A 115 -0.64 16.23 9.54
N ARG A 116 0.06 15.88 10.63
CA ARG A 116 0.29 16.77 11.77
C ARG A 116 1.29 17.88 11.48
N LEU A 117 2.19 17.69 10.52
CA LEU A 117 3.17 18.71 10.11
C LEU A 117 2.50 19.89 9.38
N GLY A 118 1.41 19.65 8.66
CA GLY A 118 0.65 20.71 8.02
C GLY A 118 -0.08 21.56 9.08
N LYS A 119 0.25 22.84 9.23
CA LYS A 119 -0.32 23.71 10.28
C LYS A 119 -1.68 24.30 9.87
N SER A 120 -2.68 23.45 9.69
CA SER A 120 -4.05 23.86 9.29
C SER A 120 -5.01 23.93 10.47
N GLU A 121 -5.88 24.94 10.52
CA GLU A 121 -6.94 25.06 11.53
C GLU A 121 -7.89 23.85 11.54
N HIS A 122 -8.05 23.16 10.40
CA HIS A 122 -8.89 21.98 10.29
C HIS A 122 -8.42 20.81 11.18
N GLN A 123 -7.15 20.75 11.57
CA GLN A 123 -6.64 19.68 12.45
C GLN A 123 -7.31 19.64 13.82
N LYS A 124 -7.78 20.81 14.31
CA LYS A 124 -8.50 20.93 15.59
C LYS A 124 -9.95 20.45 15.47
N SER A 125 -10.48 20.29 14.26
CA SER A 125 -11.85 19.82 14.03
C SER A 125 -12.04 18.35 14.40
N VAL A 126 -13.20 18.03 14.97
CA VAL A 126 -13.62 16.65 15.27
C VAL A 126 -13.70 15.81 13.99
N TRP A 127 -14.16 16.40 12.88
CA TRP A 127 -14.26 15.72 11.59
C TRP A 127 -12.87 15.24 11.12
N PHE A 128 -11.85 16.10 11.18
CA PHE A 128 -10.51 15.76 10.71
C PHE A 128 -9.92 14.59 11.50
N ARG A 129 -10.11 14.59 12.83
CA ARG A 129 -9.69 13.48 13.69
C ARG A 129 -10.41 12.17 13.35
N ARG A 130 -11.72 12.22 13.06
CA ARG A 130 -12.50 11.04 12.66
C ARG A 130 -12.02 10.47 11.33
N VAL A 131 -11.77 11.33 10.34
CA VAL A 131 -11.24 10.93 9.03
C VAL A 131 -9.84 10.33 9.16
N MET A 132 -8.96 10.94 9.97
CA MET A 132 -7.64 10.40 10.27
C MET A 132 -7.72 9.03 10.95
N TYR A 133 -8.61 8.85 11.93
CA TYR A 133 -8.82 7.55 12.57
C TYR A 133 -9.34 6.49 11.59
N ALA A 134 -10.29 6.84 10.71
CA ALA A 134 -10.77 5.95 9.66
C ALA A 134 -9.63 5.55 8.71
N HIS A 135 -8.81 6.50 8.28
CA HIS A 135 -7.65 6.23 7.43
C HIS A 135 -6.67 5.25 8.08
N MET A 136 -6.38 5.42 9.38
CA MET A 136 -5.53 4.48 10.13
C MET A 136 -6.08 3.06 10.13
N ARG A 137 -7.40 2.89 10.23
CA ARG A 137 -8.03 1.57 10.17
C ARG A 137 -7.85 0.93 8.80
N PHE A 138 -8.07 1.70 7.73
CA PHE A 138 -7.88 1.19 6.37
C PHE A 138 -6.42 0.91 6.03
N LEU A 139 -5.46 1.66 6.58
CA LEU A 139 -4.01 1.39 6.43
C LEU A 139 -3.59 0.05 7.07
N ILE A 140 -4.35 -0.44 8.06
CA ILE A 140 -4.14 -1.75 8.68
C ILE A 140 -4.95 -2.83 7.94
N LEU A 141 -6.21 -2.56 7.62
CA LEU A 141 -7.09 -3.53 6.94
C LEU A 141 -6.60 -3.91 5.54
N GLU A 142 -6.01 -2.96 4.81
CA GLU A 142 -5.49 -3.20 3.47
C GLU A 142 -4.41 -4.29 3.43
N PRO A 143 -3.26 -4.17 4.13
CA PRO A 143 -2.24 -5.23 4.12
C PRO A 143 -2.73 -6.53 4.75
N LEU A 144 -3.64 -6.50 5.72
CA LEU A 144 -4.27 -7.72 6.25
C LEU A 144 -5.12 -8.42 5.19
N GLY A 145 -5.90 -7.67 4.41
CA GLY A 145 -6.65 -8.20 3.26
C GLY A 145 -5.71 -8.84 2.24
N LEU A 146 -4.57 -8.21 1.94
CA LEU A 146 -3.55 -8.73 1.03
C LEU A 146 -2.94 -10.05 1.52
N VAL A 147 -2.64 -10.15 2.82
CA VAL A 147 -2.13 -11.38 3.42
C VAL A 147 -3.19 -12.48 3.36
N CYS A 148 -4.43 -12.17 3.75
CA CYS A 148 -5.52 -13.15 3.74
C CYS A 148 -5.82 -13.69 2.35
N VAL A 149 -5.92 -12.82 1.33
CA VAL A 149 -6.15 -13.27 -0.06
C VAL A 149 -5.00 -14.11 -0.60
N SER A 150 -3.78 -13.89 -0.11
CA SER A 150 -2.59 -14.62 -0.56
C SER A 150 -2.42 -15.98 0.11
N VAL A 151 -2.86 -16.14 1.37
CA VAL A 151 -2.77 -17.40 2.11
C VAL A 151 -3.94 -18.32 1.80
N ILE A 152 -5.12 -17.75 1.57
CA ILE A 152 -6.34 -18.52 1.30
C ILE A 152 -6.33 -18.96 -0.14
N ASP A 153 -6.25 -20.26 -0.32
CA ASP A 153 -6.15 -20.92 -1.61
C ASP A 153 -7.42 -20.73 -2.47
N ILE A 154 -7.21 -20.44 -3.76
CA ILE A 154 -8.29 -20.14 -4.72
C ILE A 154 -9.10 -21.40 -5.07
N ASP A 155 -8.47 -22.58 -5.11
CA ASP A 155 -9.11 -23.83 -5.50
C ASP A 155 -9.92 -24.42 -4.34
N SER A 156 -9.42 -24.27 -3.11
CA SER A 156 -10.06 -24.84 -1.92
C SER A 156 -11.18 -23.97 -1.36
N HIS A 157 -11.00 -22.65 -1.32
CA HIS A 157 -11.89 -21.72 -0.60
C HIS A 157 -12.16 -20.42 -1.37
N PHE A 158 -12.61 -20.54 -2.62
CA PHE A 158 -12.85 -19.39 -3.52
C PHE A 158 -13.68 -18.26 -2.90
N LEU A 159 -14.80 -18.56 -2.21
CA LEU A 159 -15.66 -17.52 -1.63
C LEU A 159 -14.91 -16.67 -0.60
N ILE A 160 -14.14 -17.31 0.29
CA ILE A 160 -13.38 -16.61 1.32
C ILE A 160 -12.25 -15.81 0.66
N HIS A 161 -11.58 -16.38 -0.34
CA HIS A 161 -10.57 -15.69 -1.14
C HIS A 161 -11.14 -14.41 -1.78
N ALA A 162 -12.31 -14.48 -2.41
CA ALA A 162 -12.99 -13.33 -3.03
C ALA A 162 -13.38 -12.25 -2.00
N ILE A 163 -13.80 -12.65 -0.79
CA ILE A 163 -14.05 -11.70 0.31
C ILE A 163 -12.75 -11.01 0.73
N CYS A 164 -11.65 -11.75 0.88
CA CYS A 164 -10.36 -11.17 1.25
C CYS A 164 -9.82 -10.22 0.16
N TYR A 165 -9.95 -10.59 -1.10
CA TYR A 165 -9.68 -9.71 -2.25
C TYR A 165 -10.50 -8.42 -2.15
N SER A 166 -11.80 -8.53 -1.87
CA SER A 166 -12.72 -7.39 -1.69
C SER A 166 -12.28 -6.49 -0.54
N VAL A 167 -11.89 -7.05 0.60
CA VAL A 167 -11.37 -6.29 1.75
C VAL A 167 -10.12 -5.52 1.36
N TRP A 168 -9.17 -6.16 0.66
CA TRP A 168 -7.93 -5.53 0.20
C TRP A 168 -8.22 -4.34 -0.73
N ILE A 169 -8.96 -4.57 -1.81
CA ILE A 169 -9.20 -3.56 -2.85
C ILE A 169 -10.07 -2.40 -2.36
N ILE A 170 -11.10 -2.68 -1.55
CA ILE A 170 -11.95 -1.64 -0.94
C ILE A 170 -11.12 -0.81 0.04
N SER A 171 -10.35 -1.45 0.92
CA SER A 171 -9.50 -0.75 1.88
C SER A 171 -8.44 0.11 1.17
N PHE A 172 -7.85 -0.38 0.08
CA PHE A 172 -6.91 0.39 -0.72
C PHE A 172 -7.54 1.65 -1.34
N ASN A 173 -8.75 1.54 -1.90
CA ASN A 173 -9.45 2.69 -2.45
C ASN A 173 -9.84 3.73 -1.39
N PHE A 174 -10.30 3.28 -0.22
CA PHE A 174 -10.52 4.18 0.91
C PHE A 174 -9.22 4.80 1.41
N ASN A 175 -8.09 4.07 1.42
CA ASN A 175 -6.79 4.67 1.73
C ASN A 175 -6.45 5.80 0.77
N MET A 176 -6.60 5.61 -0.54
CA MET A 176 -6.35 6.67 -1.53
C MET A 176 -7.28 7.89 -1.34
N LEU A 177 -8.58 7.64 -1.14
CA LEU A 177 -9.58 8.69 -0.91
C LEU A 177 -9.26 9.51 0.34
N LEU A 178 -9.12 8.83 1.48
CA LEU A 178 -8.91 9.49 2.77
C LEU A 178 -7.54 10.17 2.83
N ASN A 179 -6.51 9.57 2.21
CA ASN A 179 -5.21 10.21 2.08
C ASN A 179 -5.31 11.52 1.29
N THR A 180 -6.01 11.52 0.15
CA THR A 180 -6.21 12.72 -0.67
C THR A 180 -6.95 13.81 0.12
N ILE A 181 -8.02 13.45 0.84
CA ILE A 181 -8.76 14.39 1.70
C ILE A 181 -7.85 14.96 2.80
N LEU A 182 -7.18 14.11 3.58
CA LEU A 182 -6.33 14.53 4.69
C LEU A 182 -5.13 15.35 4.21
N HIS A 183 -4.51 14.97 3.10
CA HIS A 183 -3.38 15.68 2.51
C HIS A 183 -3.80 17.10 2.07
N HIS A 184 -5.00 17.26 1.49
CA HIS A 184 -5.54 18.58 1.16
C HIS A 184 -5.80 19.43 2.41
N TYR A 185 -6.60 18.92 3.35
CA TYR A 185 -7.07 19.71 4.50
C TYR A 185 -6.05 19.88 5.62
N SER A 186 -4.99 19.04 5.67
CA SER A 186 -3.89 19.23 6.61
C SER A 186 -3.06 20.48 6.31
N GLY A 187 -3.13 21.03 5.09
CA GLY A 187 -2.23 22.12 4.68
C GLY A 187 -0.79 21.65 4.43
N TYR A 188 -0.53 20.33 4.41
CA TYR A 188 0.80 19.79 4.13
C TYR A 188 1.26 20.09 2.70
N ARG A 189 0.31 20.21 1.76
CA ARG A 189 0.52 20.55 0.35
C ARG A 189 1.32 21.85 0.15
N THR A 190 1.13 22.85 1.00
CA THR A 190 1.74 24.17 0.83
C THR A 190 3.13 24.28 1.44
N LEU A 191 3.66 23.21 2.05
CA LEU A 191 4.98 23.24 2.67
C LEU A 191 6.11 23.19 1.64
N HIS A 192 5.91 22.52 0.50
CA HIS A 192 6.90 22.41 -0.57
C HIS A 192 6.20 22.08 -1.91
N ASP A 193 6.72 22.60 -3.02
CA ASP A 193 6.18 22.37 -4.38
C ASP A 193 6.03 20.87 -4.75
N ASN A 194 6.97 20.02 -4.31
CA ASN A 194 6.92 18.57 -4.52
C ASN A 194 5.68 17.92 -3.88
N HIS A 195 5.15 18.50 -2.80
CA HIS A 195 3.96 17.98 -2.13
C HIS A 195 2.70 18.24 -2.96
N ASP A 196 2.61 19.37 -3.66
CA ASP A 196 1.50 19.59 -4.60
C ASP A 196 1.56 18.65 -5.79
N CYS A 197 2.74 18.49 -6.40
CA CYS A 197 2.92 17.52 -7.47
C CYS A 197 2.49 16.11 -7.04
N THR A 198 2.97 15.65 -5.89
CA THR A 198 2.61 14.33 -5.34
C THR A 198 1.13 14.22 -5.01
N PHE A 199 0.51 15.28 -4.48
CA PHE A 199 -0.92 15.35 -4.24
C PHE A 199 -1.73 15.20 -5.53
N GLN A 200 -1.37 15.89 -6.61
CA GLN A 200 -2.06 15.77 -7.90
C GLN A 200 -1.94 14.35 -8.48
N ILE A 201 -0.76 13.73 -8.37
CA ILE A 201 -0.56 12.35 -8.82
C ILE A 201 -1.45 11.40 -7.99
N LYS A 202 -1.42 11.49 -6.65
CA LYS A 202 -2.25 10.66 -5.76
C LYS A 202 -3.75 10.84 -6.03
N ARG A 203 -4.19 12.08 -6.27
CA ARG A 203 -5.58 12.39 -6.64
C ARG A 203 -5.95 11.77 -7.99
N LEU A 204 -5.08 11.85 -9.00
CA LEU A 204 -5.30 11.21 -10.30
C LEU A 204 -5.37 9.68 -10.17
N MET A 205 -4.48 9.08 -9.38
CA MET A 205 -4.49 7.65 -9.10
C MET A 205 -5.80 7.21 -8.44
N PHE A 206 -6.37 8.02 -7.53
CA PHE A 206 -7.69 7.74 -6.96
C PHE A 206 -8.82 7.83 -8.02
N ILE A 207 -8.83 8.90 -8.83
CA ILE A 207 -9.85 9.12 -9.88
C ILE A 207 -9.86 7.98 -10.90
N ILE A 208 -8.69 7.44 -11.26
CA ILE A 208 -8.56 6.32 -12.20
C ILE A 208 -8.75 4.98 -11.50
N GLY A 209 -8.16 4.81 -10.31
CA GLY A 209 -8.13 3.56 -9.57
C GLY A 209 -9.49 3.13 -9.04
N CYS A 210 -10.36 4.07 -8.66
CA CYS A 210 -11.69 3.75 -8.15
C CYS A 210 -12.61 3.11 -9.21
N PRO A 211 -12.80 3.69 -10.42
CA PRO A 211 -13.48 3.02 -11.52
C PRO A 211 -12.86 1.67 -11.90
N LEU A 212 -11.52 1.59 -11.90
CA LEU A 212 -10.81 0.36 -12.21
C LEU A 212 -11.12 -0.74 -11.18
N ALA A 213 -11.18 -0.39 -9.89
CA ALA A 213 -11.55 -1.33 -8.85
C ALA A 213 -13.01 -1.81 -8.97
N ILE A 214 -13.94 -0.88 -9.25
CA ILE A 214 -15.34 -1.25 -9.53
C ILE A 214 -15.42 -2.19 -10.74
N SER A 215 -14.60 -1.93 -11.78
CA SER A 215 -14.57 -2.75 -12.99
C SER A 215 -14.19 -4.20 -12.71
N THR A 216 -13.33 -4.50 -11.72
CA THR A 216 -13.00 -5.88 -11.33
C THR A 216 -14.23 -6.64 -10.83
N GLY A 217 -15.04 -6.02 -9.99
CA GLY A 217 -16.28 -6.64 -9.50
C GLY A 217 -17.30 -6.86 -10.61
N VAL A 218 -17.53 -5.84 -11.44
CA VAL A 218 -18.46 -5.93 -12.57
C VAL A 218 -18.03 -6.99 -13.56
N SER A 219 -16.77 -6.96 -14.00
CA SER A 219 -16.23 -7.88 -15.00
C SER A 219 -16.21 -9.33 -14.52
N TYR A 220 -15.85 -9.59 -13.26
CA TYR A 220 -15.93 -10.92 -12.69
C TYR A 220 -17.37 -11.44 -12.60
N LEU A 221 -18.31 -10.63 -12.12
CA LEU A 221 -19.72 -11.02 -12.06
C LEU A 221 -20.29 -11.28 -13.46
N THR A 222 -20.00 -10.42 -14.44
CA THR A 222 -20.38 -10.65 -15.84
C THR A 222 -19.81 -11.96 -16.37
N TYR A 223 -18.56 -12.30 -16.04
CA TYR A 223 -17.99 -13.58 -16.41
C TYR A 223 -18.75 -14.76 -15.78
N VAL A 224 -19.07 -14.69 -14.50
CA VAL A 224 -19.80 -15.76 -13.80
C VAL A 224 -21.20 -15.97 -14.39
N TYR A 225 -21.91 -14.90 -14.77
CA TYR A 225 -23.27 -15.00 -15.31
C TYR A 225 -23.34 -15.36 -16.79
N TYR A 226 -22.41 -14.86 -17.60
CA TYR A 226 -22.50 -14.93 -19.07
C TYR A 226 -21.37 -15.73 -19.73
N CYS A 227 -20.36 -16.18 -18.96
CA CYS A 227 -19.19 -16.89 -19.45
C CYS A 227 -18.49 -16.18 -20.63
N ILE A 228 -18.39 -14.85 -20.59
CA ILE A 228 -17.73 -14.05 -21.63
C ILE A 228 -16.23 -13.98 -21.36
N ASN A 229 -15.41 -14.50 -22.27
CA ASN A 229 -13.95 -14.51 -22.16
C ASN A 229 -13.35 -13.12 -21.89
N PHE A 230 -13.81 -12.11 -22.66
CA PHE A 230 -13.33 -10.74 -22.52
C PHE A 230 -13.53 -10.19 -21.09
N SER A 231 -14.63 -10.54 -20.42
CA SER A 231 -14.89 -10.09 -19.06
C SER A 231 -13.87 -10.66 -18.06
N TYR A 232 -13.46 -11.92 -18.22
CA TYR A 232 -12.41 -12.50 -17.38
C TYR A 232 -11.03 -11.91 -17.62
N ALA A 233 -10.71 -11.64 -18.90
CA ALA A 233 -9.49 -10.93 -19.26
C ALA A 233 -9.46 -9.51 -18.69
N ALA A 234 -10.59 -8.79 -18.77
CA ALA A 234 -10.72 -7.44 -18.21
C ALA A 234 -10.55 -7.44 -16.69
N PHE A 235 -11.13 -8.44 -15.99
CA PHE A 235 -10.90 -8.65 -14.56
C PHE A 235 -9.41 -8.78 -14.24
N SER A 236 -8.74 -9.73 -14.89
CA SER A 236 -7.33 -10.06 -14.62
C SER A 236 -6.39 -8.89 -14.94
N VAL A 237 -6.59 -8.20 -16.06
CA VAL A 237 -5.78 -7.02 -16.43
C VAL A 237 -6.01 -5.87 -15.45
N ALA A 238 -7.24 -5.66 -14.99
CA ALA A 238 -7.53 -4.65 -13.98
C ALA A 238 -6.84 -4.99 -12.64
N GLU A 239 -6.81 -6.25 -12.21
CA GLU A 239 -6.01 -6.66 -11.05
C GLU A 239 -4.53 -6.29 -11.21
N TYR A 240 -3.94 -6.58 -12.36
CA TYR A 240 -2.52 -6.30 -12.62
C TYR A 240 -2.21 -4.82 -12.47
N ILE A 241 -3.07 -3.95 -13.01
CA ILE A 241 -2.89 -2.50 -12.95
C ILE A 241 -3.07 -2.01 -11.50
N ILE A 242 -4.05 -2.54 -10.76
CA ILE A 242 -4.33 -2.13 -9.37
C ILE A 242 -3.17 -2.49 -8.43
N VAL A 243 -2.51 -3.64 -8.61
CA VAL A 243 -1.30 -3.99 -7.86
C VAL A 243 -0.19 -2.96 -8.07
N GLY A 244 -0.03 -2.49 -9.31
CA GLY A 244 0.92 -1.43 -9.65
C GLY A 244 0.54 -0.09 -9.01
N PHE A 245 -0.75 0.26 -9.04
CA PHE A 245 -1.27 1.46 -8.37
C PHE A 245 -1.02 1.41 -6.87
N ASN A 246 -1.25 0.27 -6.23
CA ASN A 246 -0.95 0.07 -4.82
C ASN A 246 0.52 0.33 -4.54
N SER A 247 1.42 -0.32 -5.26
CA SER A 247 2.86 -0.16 -5.06
C SER A 247 3.31 1.29 -5.25
N MET A 248 2.89 1.91 -6.35
CA MET A 248 3.27 3.28 -6.67
C MET A 248 2.69 4.31 -5.69
N PHE A 249 1.44 4.15 -5.27
CA PHE A 249 0.75 5.10 -4.40
C PHE A 249 1.49 5.29 -3.07
N TYR A 250 1.93 4.18 -2.47
CA TYR A 250 2.69 4.23 -1.22
C TYR A 250 4.15 4.61 -1.46
N PHE A 251 4.74 4.27 -2.60
CA PHE A 251 6.10 4.69 -2.94
C PHE A 251 6.25 6.20 -3.11
N LEU A 252 5.19 6.89 -3.55
CA LEU A 252 5.18 8.36 -3.73
C LEU A 252 5.59 9.15 -2.48
N ILE A 253 5.49 8.57 -1.29
CA ILE A 253 5.92 9.21 -0.04
C ILE A 253 7.43 9.51 -0.03
N VAL A 254 8.24 8.83 -0.86
CA VAL A 254 9.67 9.13 -1.01
C VAL A 254 9.89 10.53 -1.59
N TRP A 255 9.00 11.03 -2.44
CA TRP A 255 9.06 12.42 -2.93
C TRP A 255 8.60 13.46 -1.90
N GLU A 256 7.85 13.02 -0.88
CA GLU A 256 7.37 13.89 0.20
C GLU A 256 8.38 13.94 1.37
N MET A 257 9.01 12.81 1.72
CA MET A 257 9.85 12.69 2.92
C MET A 257 11.09 11.80 2.72
N GLY A 258 11.62 11.73 1.50
CA GLY A 258 12.70 10.79 1.12
C GLY A 258 14.01 10.93 1.90
N ASP A 259 14.30 12.11 2.45
CA ASP A 259 15.52 12.35 3.25
C ASP A 259 15.28 12.24 4.75
N SER A 260 14.05 11.91 5.15
CA SER A 260 13.68 11.76 6.56
C SER A 260 13.99 10.35 7.08
N HIS A 261 14.17 10.28 8.40
CA HIS A 261 14.44 9.04 9.12
C HIS A 261 13.40 8.83 10.23
N ILE A 262 13.14 7.56 10.54
CA ILE A 262 12.37 7.15 11.70
C ILE A 262 13.37 6.75 12.77
N ASP A 263 13.36 7.51 13.86
CA ASP A 263 14.15 7.25 15.05
C ASP A 263 13.30 6.46 16.05
N MET A 264 13.74 5.25 16.39
CA MET A 264 13.07 4.36 17.34
C MET A 264 13.90 4.27 18.63
N THR A 265 13.25 4.59 19.75
CA THR A 265 13.81 4.43 21.10
C THR A 265 13.10 3.28 21.79
N LEU A 266 13.84 2.27 22.20
CA LEU A 266 13.35 1.08 22.89
C LEU A 266 13.13 1.37 24.39
N GLY A 267 12.55 2.54 24.69
CA GLY A 267 12.63 3.14 26.02
C GLY A 267 11.75 2.54 27.12
N ASN A 268 10.85 1.58 26.83
CA ASN A 268 9.93 1.04 27.86
C ASN A 268 9.37 -0.38 27.58
N LEU A 269 9.97 -1.19 26.71
CA LEU A 269 9.50 -2.59 26.56
C LEU A 269 9.86 -3.45 27.79
N GLY A 270 10.93 -3.09 28.50
CA GLY A 270 11.36 -3.78 29.73
C GLY A 270 10.44 -3.53 30.94
N LYS A 271 9.89 -2.32 31.10
CA LYS A 271 8.96 -2.02 32.21
C LYS A 271 7.61 -2.73 32.04
N ALA A 272 7.06 -2.76 30.82
CA ALA A 272 5.78 -3.40 30.56
C ALA A 272 5.78 -4.94 30.69
N LEU A 273 6.95 -5.59 30.59
CA LEU A 273 7.10 -7.03 30.80
C LEU A 273 7.49 -7.40 32.24
N GLN A 274 7.86 -6.41 33.05
CA GLN A 274 8.21 -6.60 34.45
C GLN A 274 7.04 -6.28 35.40
N ASP A 275 6.05 -5.53 34.89
CA ASP A 275 4.78 -5.21 35.54
C ASP A 275 3.60 -6.12 35.06
N ALA A 276 3.89 -7.20 34.32
CA ALA A 276 2.93 -8.21 33.86
C ALA A 276 3.22 -9.58 34.50
#